data_AF-A0A2W7BWE8-F1
#
_entry.id   AF-A0A2W7BWE8-F1
#
_cell.length_a   1.000
_cell.length_b   1.000
_cell.length_c   1.000
_cell.angle_alpha   90.00
_cell.angle_beta   90.00
_cell.angle_gamma   90.00
#
_symmetry.space_group_name_H-M   'P 1'
#
loop_
_entity.id
_entity.type
_entity.pdbx_description
1 polymer ?
#
loop_
_entity_poly.entity_id
_entity_poly.type
_entity_poly.pdbx_seq_one_letter_code
_entity_poly.pdbx_strand_id
1 'polypeptide(L)'
;MFPIRSGSPSKRNPHFRSPDIVTKYPDVEPGLKEEVPWSDSLTTYDKEHFRTYLRFLDASADNASYAEMAQVMLGIDAVQEPERAWKAARSHLDRAN
;
A
#
# COMPACT_ATOMS: atom_id res chain seq x y z
N MET A 1 -28.93 21.55 17.14
CA MET A 1 -28.23 20.40 17.75
C MET A 1 -28.44 19.21 16.83
N PHE A 2 -27.51 18.94 15.92
CA PHE A 2 -27.63 17.84 14.94
C PHE A 2 -27.02 16.56 15.53
N PRO A 3 -27.68 15.39 15.46
CA PRO A 3 -27.12 14.15 15.98
C PRO A 3 -26.00 13.63 15.07
N ILE A 4 -24.89 13.23 15.70
CA ILE A 4 -23.74 12.59 15.06
C ILE A 4 -24.16 11.18 14.61
N ARG A 5 -24.13 10.92 13.31
CA ARG A 5 -24.25 9.56 12.78
C ARG A 5 -23.04 8.75 13.25
N SER A 6 -23.27 7.81 14.16
CA SER A 6 -22.32 6.74 14.47
C SER A 6 -22.19 5.84 13.24
N GLY A 7 -21.16 6.08 12.42
CA GLY A 7 -20.75 5.13 11.39
C GLY A 7 -20.44 3.79 12.06
N SER A 8 -21.24 2.77 11.75
CA SER A 8 -20.96 1.40 12.19
C SER A 8 -19.59 0.96 11.66
N PRO A 9 -18.76 0.24 12.43
CA PRO A 9 -17.55 -0.37 11.91
C PRO A 9 -18.00 -1.35 10.82
N SER A 10 -17.56 -1.11 9.57
CA SER A 10 -17.75 -2.07 8.49
C SER A 10 -17.18 -3.41 8.95
N LYS A 11 -18.07 -4.37 9.24
CA LYS A 11 -17.67 -5.73 9.59
C LYS A 11 -17.11 -6.36 8.32
N ARG A 12 -15.80 -6.26 8.15
CA ARG A 12 -15.05 -6.92 7.07
C ARG A 12 -15.42 -8.41 7.11
N ASN A 13 -16.06 -8.89 6.04
CA ASN A 13 -16.58 -10.25 5.93
C ASN A 13 -15.40 -11.24 5.77
N PRO A 14 -15.19 -12.19 6.71
CA PRO A 14 -13.98 -13.03 6.73
C PRO A 14 -13.95 -14.10 5.62
N HIS A 15 -15.03 -14.29 4.86
CA HIS A 15 -15.16 -15.37 3.87
C HIS A 15 -14.61 -15.06 2.47
N PHE A 16 -14.21 -13.81 2.20
CA PHE A 16 -13.60 -13.37 0.94
C PHE A 16 -12.27 -12.67 1.19
N ARG A 17 -11.41 -13.24 2.05
CA ARG A 17 -10.00 -12.88 1.96
C ARG A 17 -9.50 -13.41 0.62
N SER A 18 -9.26 -12.52 -0.33
CA SER A 18 -8.24 -12.71 -1.36
C SER A 18 -7.00 -13.33 -0.69
N PRO A 19 -6.24 -14.22 -1.36
CA PRO A 19 -5.08 -14.85 -0.75
C PRO A 19 -4.27 -13.79 -0.01
N ASP A 20 -3.96 -14.05 1.27
CA ASP A 20 -3.29 -13.07 2.14
C ASP A 20 -2.17 -12.41 1.34
N ILE A 21 -2.13 -11.08 1.32
CA ILE A 21 -1.29 -10.34 0.37
C ILE A 21 0.19 -10.77 0.42
N VAL A 22 0.64 -11.28 1.58
CA VAL A 22 1.94 -11.91 1.83
C VAL A 22 2.19 -13.10 0.90
N THR A 23 1.19 -13.96 0.71
CA THR A 23 1.24 -15.14 -0.17
C THR A 23 1.25 -14.73 -1.64
N LYS A 24 0.51 -13.68 -2.00
CA LYS A 24 0.44 -13.17 -3.38
C LYS A 24 1.74 -12.47 -3.78
N TYR A 25 2.44 -11.88 -2.82
CA TYR A 25 3.57 -10.97 -3.01
C TYR A 25 4.73 -11.31 -2.05
N PRO A 26 5.35 -12.48 -2.14
CA PRO A 26 6.32 -12.94 -1.14
C PRO A 26 7.63 -12.15 -1.12
N ASP A 27 8.01 -11.52 -2.24
CA ASP A 27 9.33 -10.91 -2.40
C ASP A 27 9.27 -9.40 -2.19
N VAL A 28 10.03 -8.86 -1.24
CA VAL A 28 10.26 -7.41 -1.11
C VAL A 28 11.26 -6.99 -2.18
N GLU A 29 10.94 -5.99 -3.02
CA GLU A 29 11.93 -5.48 -3.97
C GLU A 29 12.97 -4.61 -3.24
N PRO A 30 14.27 -4.93 -3.33
CA PRO A 30 15.30 -4.18 -2.65
C PRO A 30 15.52 -2.81 -3.31
N GLY A 31 15.75 -1.78 -2.50
CA GLY A 31 16.14 -0.45 -3.00
C GLY A 31 15.01 0.57 -3.17
N LEU A 32 13.78 0.22 -2.77
CA LEU A 32 12.68 1.18 -2.72
C LEU A 32 12.97 2.29 -1.71
N LYS A 33 12.87 3.54 -2.19
CA LYS A 33 12.92 4.75 -1.37
C LYS A 33 11.61 4.91 -0.62
N GLU A 34 11.66 5.50 0.56
CA GLU A 34 10.46 5.78 1.36
C GLU A 34 9.52 6.78 0.66
N GLU A 35 10.10 7.81 0.06
CA GLU A 35 9.38 8.78 -0.76
C GLU A 35 9.80 8.63 -2.21
N VAL A 36 8.79 8.52 -3.07
CA VAL A 36 9.00 8.31 -4.49
C VAL A 36 9.44 9.62 -5.15
N PRO A 37 10.47 9.62 -6.02
CA PRO A 37 10.86 10.82 -6.75
C PRO A 37 9.71 11.29 -7.64
N TRP A 38 9.17 12.48 -7.36
CA TRP A 38 8.10 13.07 -8.16
C TRP A 38 8.63 13.77 -9.41
N SER A 39 7.99 13.51 -10.54
CA SER A 39 8.23 14.17 -11.82
C SER A 39 7.00 14.07 -12.71
N ASP A 40 6.80 15.06 -13.58
CA ASP A 40 5.73 15.08 -14.60
C ASP A 40 5.86 13.94 -15.64
N SER A 41 7.01 13.28 -15.68
CA SER A 41 7.29 12.16 -16.59
C SER A 41 7.80 10.94 -15.83
N LEU A 42 7.78 9.76 -16.47
CA LEU A 42 8.37 8.55 -15.89
C LEU A 42 9.89 8.69 -15.79
N THR A 43 10.39 8.58 -14.57
CA THR A 43 11.83 8.62 -14.26
C THR A 43 12.46 7.23 -14.47
N THR A 44 13.79 7.17 -14.45
CA THR A 44 14.50 5.88 -14.42
C THR A 44 14.10 5.05 -13.20
N TYR A 45 13.90 5.72 -12.05
CA TYR A 45 13.43 5.07 -10.83
C TYR A 45 12.08 4.39 -11.05
N ASP A 46 11.15 5.05 -11.73
CA ASP A 46 9.82 4.47 -12.00
C ASP A 46 9.90 3.24 -12.90
N LYS A 47 10.83 3.23 -13.86
CA LYS A 47 11.04 2.08 -14.76
C LYS A 47 11.66 0.90 -14.02
N GLU A 48 12.61 1.17 -13.13
CA GLU A 48 13.24 0.15 -12.29
C GLU A 48 12.25 -0.49 -11.32
N HIS A 49 11.30 0.28 -10.78
CA HIS A 49 10.34 -0.17 -9.76
C HIS A 49 8.93 -0.40 -10.31
N PHE A 50 8.77 -0.48 -11.64
CA PHE A 50 7.47 -0.59 -12.30
C PHE A 50 6.66 -1.80 -11.80
N ARG A 51 7.33 -2.93 -11.54
CA ARG A 51 6.71 -4.14 -10.99
C ARG A 51 6.08 -3.88 -9.62
N THR A 52 6.76 -3.12 -8.78
CA THR A 52 6.26 -2.76 -7.45
C THR A 52 5.00 -1.91 -7.55
N TYR A 53 4.94 -0.93 -8.47
CA TYR A 53 3.72 -0.14 -8.69
C TYR A 53 2.53 -0.99 -9.12
N LEU A 54 2.73 -1.97 -10.02
CA LEU A 54 1.67 -2.90 -10.40
C LEU A 54 1.13 -3.71 -9.21
N ARG A 55 2.01 -4.12 -8.28
CA ARG A 55 1.62 -4.83 -7.05
C ARG A 55 0.80 -3.92 -6.13
N PHE A 56 1.17 -2.65 -5.98
CA PHE A 56 0.40 -1.66 -5.23
C PHE A 56 -1.02 -1.48 -5.79
N LEU A 57 -1.15 -1.35 -7.12
CA LEU A 57 -2.44 -1.21 -7.78
C LEU A 57 -3.32 -2.46 -7.61
N ASP A 58 -2.74 -3.65 -7.81
CA ASP A 58 -3.46 -4.92 -7.68
C ASP A 58 -3.85 -5.19 -6.20
N ALA A 59 -2.99 -4.87 -5.23
CA ALA A 59 -3.35 -4.94 -3.80
C ALA A 59 -4.43 -3.91 -3.41
N SER A 60 -4.39 -2.70 -3.98
CA SER A 60 -5.43 -1.69 -3.79
C SER A 60 -6.78 -2.15 -4.37
N ALA A 61 -6.77 -2.82 -5.53
CA ALA A 61 -7.97 -3.43 -6.11
C ALA A 61 -8.55 -4.55 -5.23
N ASP A 62 -7.67 -5.30 -4.54
CA ASP A 62 -8.03 -6.29 -3.52
C ASP A 62 -8.45 -5.68 -2.16
N ASN A 63 -8.53 -4.35 -2.05
CA ASN A 63 -8.83 -3.61 -0.81
C ASN A 63 -7.85 -3.86 0.34
N ALA A 64 -6.58 -4.17 0.03
CA ALA A 64 -5.54 -4.22 1.04
C ALA A 64 -5.37 -2.86 1.73
N SER A 65 -5.00 -2.87 3.01
CA SER A 65 -4.69 -1.63 3.74
C SER A 65 -3.29 -1.11 3.43
N TYR A 66 -3.06 0.19 3.61
CA TYR A 66 -1.73 0.78 3.50
C TYR A 66 -0.70 0.10 4.42
N ALA A 67 -1.12 -0.34 5.61
CA ALA A 67 -0.25 -1.06 6.55
C ALA A 67 0.20 -2.41 5.97
N GLU A 68 -0.73 -3.17 5.39
CA GLU A 68 -0.42 -4.44 4.73
C GLU A 68 0.51 -4.20 3.52
N MET A 69 0.20 -3.24 2.66
CA MET A 69 1.05 -2.90 1.51
C MET A 69 2.46 -2.47 1.95
N ALA A 70 2.60 -1.61 2.97
CA ALA A 70 3.89 -1.17 3.49
C ALA A 70 4.72 -2.32 4.05
N GLN A 71 4.08 -3.23 4.80
CA GLN A 71 4.77 -4.37 5.39
C GLN A 71 5.26 -5.36 4.33
N VAL A 72 4.45 -5.64 3.31
CA VAL A 72 4.75 -6.67 2.31
C VAL A 72 5.59 -6.15 1.16
N MET A 73 5.39 -4.90 0.72
CA MET A 73 6.07 -4.36 -0.45
C MET A 73 7.30 -3.51 -0.09
N LEU A 74 7.28 -2.86 1.07
CA LEU A 74 8.35 -1.96 1.51
C LEU A 74 9.14 -2.51 2.70
N GLY A 75 8.70 -3.62 3.30
CA GLY A 75 9.32 -4.19 4.50
C GLY A 75 9.20 -3.30 5.74
N ILE A 76 8.25 -2.37 5.76
CA ILE A 76 8.06 -1.43 6.88
C ILE A 76 7.10 -2.04 7.90
N ASP A 77 7.53 -2.16 9.16
CA ASP A 77 6.66 -2.60 10.24
C ASP A 77 5.64 -1.51 10.59
N ALA A 78 4.39 -1.69 10.14
CA ALA A 78 3.32 -0.72 10.38
C ALA A 78 2.80 -0.69 11.84
N VAL A 79 3.17 -1.67 12.68
CA VAL A 79 2.85 -1.66 14.11
C VAL A 79 3.84 -0.77 14.85
N GLN A 80 5.12 -0.91 14.54
CA GLN A 80 6.20 -0.16 15.18
C GLN A 80 6.36 1.24 14.59
N GLU A 81 6.09 1.40 13.29
CA GLU A 81 6.32 2.63 12.52
C GLU A 81 5.09 3.03 11.68
N PRO A 82 3.91 3.24 12.31
CA PRO A 82 2.64 3.41 11.59
C PRO A 82 2.62 4.61 10.64
N GLU A 83 3.18 5.74 11.06
CA GLU A 83 3.22 6.96 10.24
C GLU A 83 4.13 6.78 9.02
N ARG A 84 5.30 6.15 9.21
CA ARG A 84 6.27 5.88 8.13
C ARG A 84 5.67 4.91 7.12
N ALA A 85 5.06 3.83 7.59
CA ALA A 85 4.37 2.84 6.76
C ALA A 85 3.28 3.49 5.91
N TRP A 86 2.44 4.33 6.54
CA TRP A 86 1.36 5.01 5.83
C TRP A 86 1.89 5.98 4.77
N LYS A 87 2.84 6.86 5.11
CA LYS A 87 3.39 7.84 4.17
C LYS A 87 4.04 7.17 2.97
N ALA A 88 4.85 6.14 3.21
CA ALA A 88 5.55 5.44 2.15
C ALA A 88 4.58 4.71 1.22
N ALA A 89 3.65 3.91 1.77
CA ALA A 89 2.65 3.22 0.95
C ALA A 89 1.76 4.20 0.17
N ARG A 90 1.38 5.33 0.78
CA ARG A 90 0.60 6.37 0.12
C ARG A 90 1.37 7.01 -1.04
N SER A 91 2.63 7.37 -0.84
CA SER A 91 3.50 7.95 -1.87
C SER A 91 3.63 7.03 -3.09
N HIS A 92 3.81 5.72 -2.87
CA HIS A 92 3.90 4.73 -3.95
C HIS A 92 2.58 4.52 -4.69
N LEU A 93 1.46 4.43 -3.96
CA LEU A 93 0.16 4.28 -4.58
C LEU A 93 -0.24 5.53 -5.37
N ASP A 94 0.11 6.72 -4.87
CA ASP A 94 -0.14 7.97 -5.58
C ASP A 94 0.72 8.11 -6.83
N ARG A 95 1.96 7.63 -6.81
CA ARG A 95 2.79 7.60 -8.02
C ARG A 95 2.28 6.61 -9.07
N ALA A 96 1.65 5.52 -8.63
CA ALA A 96 1.15 4.46 -9.49
C ALA A 96 -0.18 4.78 -10.19
N ASN A 97 -0.95 5.76 -9.69
CA ASN A 97 -2.20 6.24 -10.30
C ASN A 97 -1.94 7.41 -11.27
#